data_AF-A0A7J2VW85-F1
#
_entry.id   AF-A0A7J2VW85-F1
#
_cell.length_a   1.000
_cell.length_b   1.000
_cell.length_c   1.000
_cell.angle_alpha   90.00
_cell.angle_beta   90.00
_cell.angle_gamma   90.00
#
_symmetry.space_group_name_H-M   'P 1'
#
loop_
_entity.id
_entity.type
_entity.pdbx_description
1 polymer ?
#
loop_
_entity_poly.entity_id
_entity_poly.type
_entity_poly.pdbx_seq_one_letter_code
_entity_poly.pdbx_strand_id
1 'polypeptide(L)'
;MVESKKNLKEELQEEEEVEETLPEEVQTQKIEIQEEAKSDELVLPFARQNLKDYLWHLLIIKKVEIRDAILRKNNTPVQISYIDGYYIDDPQLEEKLVKEITDNRTIPIDLVKEVNKHKKEVYLYSTSQGVYNSLIRNVIPKLKSGAVLVCVAYQQSDYPQPTIVLEHPSKLYT
;
A
#
# COMPACT_ATOMS: atom_id res chain seq x y z
N MET A 1 61.32 2.69 49.81
CA MET A 1 61.13 3.98 49.13
C MET A 1 59.72 4.47 49.45
N VAL A 2 59.62 5.66 50.05
CA VAL A 2 58.47 6.62 50.15
C VAL A 2 57.21 6.13 50.91
N GLU A 3 56.88 6.55 52.15
CA GLU A 3 56.43 7.85 52.71
C GLU A 3 55.02 8.36 52.28
N SER A 4 54.26 8.85 53.29
CA SER A 4 53.00 9.65 53.27
C SER A 4 51.68 8.95 52.87
N LYS A 5 50.50 9.16 53.49
CA LYS A 5 49.96 10.14 54.48
C LYS A 5 48.62 9.65 55.09
N LYS A 6 48.22 10.29 56.20
CA LYS A 6 46.98 10.15 57.01
C LYS A 6 45.72 10.84 56.42
N ASN A 7 44.55 10.41 56.96
CA ASN A 7 43.24 11.05 57.24
C ASN A 7 42.76 12.30 56.48
N LEU A 8 41.49 12.29 56.06
CA LEU A 8 40.73 13.45 55.50
C LEU A 8 39.22 13.32 55.77
N LYS A 9 38.82 12.77 56.92
CA LYS A 9 37.40 12.58 57.28
C LYS A 9 36.92 13.54 58.40
N GLU A 10 37.75 14.51 58.78
CA GLU A 10 37.53 15.37 59.96
C GLU A 10 37.67 16.89 59.73
N GLU A 11 37.86 17.40 58.50
CA GLU A 11 38.21 18.83 58.30
C GLU A 11 37.22 19.71 57.51
N LEU A 12 36.06 19.23 57.06
CA LEU A 12 35.16 20.07 56.24
C LEU A 12 33.69 20.01 56.68
N GLN A 13 33.48 20.00 58.00
CA GLN A 13 32.16 20.18 58.64
C GLN A 13 31.96 21.60 59.21
N GLU A 14 32.83 22.54 58.86
CA GLU A 14 32.74 23.97 59.23
C GLU A 14 33.06 24.80 57.99
N GLU A 15 32.03 25.24 57.26
CA GLU A 15 32.00 26.44 56.39
C GLU A 15 30.62 26.48 55.69
N GLU A 16 29.57 26.68 56.51
CA GLU A 16 28.34 27.35 56.05
C GLU A 16 28.62 28.87 55.96
N GLU A 17 27.91 29.54 55.05
CA GLU A 17 27.88 31.00 54.81
C GLU A 17 29.02 31.61 53.98
N VAL A 18 28.84 31.67 52.64
CA VAL A 18 28.80 32.95 51.90
C VAL A 18 27.93 32.75 50.64
N GLU A 19 26.82 33.50 50.56
CA GLU A 19 26.05 33.73 49.33
C GLU A 19 26.90 34.49 48.31
N GLU A 20 26.96 34.02 47.06
CA GLU A 20 27.15 34.90 45.90
C GLU A 20 26.60 34.28 44.61
N THR A 21 26.08 35.17 43.78
CA THR A 21 25.10 35.01 42.71
C THR A 21 25.62 34.39 41.40
N LEU A 22 24.76 33.61 40.72
CA LEU A 22 24.76 33.08 39.33
C LEU A 22 25.47 33.97 38.27
N PRO A 23 25.99 33.46 37.10
CA PRO A 23 25.30 32.49 36.21
C PRO A 23 26.19 31.55 35.33
N GLU A 24 25.49 30.62 34.63
CA GLU A 24 25.88 29.95 33.37
C GLU A 24 27.14 29.05 33.33
N GLU A 25 26.94 27.72 33.30
CA GLU A 25 27.28 26.85 32.15
C GLU A 25 27.26 25.34 32.53
N VAL A 26 26.42 24.61 31.79
CA VAL A 26 26.57 23.20 31.37
C VAL A 26 26.56 22.10 32.45
N GLN A 27 25.48 21.30 32.48
CA GLN A 27 25.56 19.83 32.58
C GLN A 27 24.23 19.12 32.24
N THR A 28 24.14 18.69 30.98
CA THR A 28 23.55 17.44 30.46
C THR A 28 22.29 16.88 31.15
N GLN A 29 21.11 17.20 30.60
CA GLN A 29 19.96 16.32 30.70
C GLN A 29 20.22 15.06 29.84
N LYS A 30 20.14 13.88 30.46
CA LYS A 30 19.87 12.64 29.72
C LYS A 30 18.47 12.79 29.11
N ILE A 31 18.41 13.31 27.90
CA ILE A 31 17.25 13.13 27.04
C ILE A 31 17.33 11.64 26.67
N GLU A 32 16.57 10.81 27.36
CA GLU A 32 16.20 9.51 26.82
C GLU A 32 15.37 9.80 25.58
N ILE A 33 16.07 9.93 24.45
CA ILE A 33 15.47 9.83 23.14
C ILE A 33 15.04 8.37 23.05
N GLN A 34 13.88 8.05 23.61
CA GLN A 34 13.06 6.99 23.08
C GLN A 34 12.65 7.45 21.69
N GLU A 35 13.54 7.19 20.71
CA GLU A 35 13.15 6.95 19.33
C GLU A 35 12.33 5.65 19.32
N GLU A 36 11.18 5.67 19.99
CA GLU A 36 10.04 4.98 19.43
C GLU A 36 9.72 5.80 18.18
N ALA A 37 10.32 5.37 17.06
CA ALA A 37 9.77 5.65 15.77
C ALA A 37 8.28 5.37 15.90
N LYS A 38 7.49 6.44 16.06
CA LYS A 38 6.06 6.41 15.78
C LYS A 38 6.03 5.78 14.41
N SER A 39 5.66 4.50 14.38
CA SER A 39 5.25 3.87 13.17
C SER A 39 4.23 4.85 12.62
N ASP A 40 4.60 5.59 11.58
CA ASP A 40 3.66 6.11 10.63
C ASP A 40 3.00 4.87 10.03
N GLU A 41 2.15 4.20 10.82
CA GLU A 41 1.03 3.47 10.30
C GLU A 41 0.25 4.56 9.58
N LEU A 42 0.57 4.70 8.29
CA LEU A 42 -0.30 5.29 7.30
C LEU A 42 -1.63 4.57 7.45
N VAL A 43 -2.48 5.09 8.33
CA VAL A 43 -3.89 4.75 8.38
C VAL A 43 -4.44 5.25 7.06
N LEU A 44 -4.48 4.34 6.08
CA LEU A 44 -5.10 4.60 4.79
C LEU A 44 -6.54 5.01 5.09
N PRO A 45 -6.99 6.21 4.67
CA PRO A 45 -8.31 6.74 5.03
C PRO A 45 -9.49 5.98 4.36
N PHE A 46 -9.26 4.79 3.81
CA PHE A 46 -10.23 3.95 3.12
C PHE A 46 -9.87 2.48 3.28
N ALA A 47 -10.85 1.66 3.67
CA ALA A 47 -10.70 0.20 3.69
C ALA A 47 -10.52 -0.30 2.25
N ARG A 48 -9.41 -0.98 1.97
CA ARG A 48 -9.19 -1.63 0.67
C ARG A 48 -10.01 -2.92 0.60
N GLN A 49 -10.72 -3.11 -0.50
CA GLN A 49 -11.56 -4.29 -0.74
C GLN A 49 -10.76 -5.41 -1.40
N ASN A 50 -11.22 -6.65 -1.28
CA ASN A 50 -10.55 -7.77 -1.93
C ASN A 50 -10.89 -7.78 -3.42
N LEU A 51 -9.90 -7.94 -4.31
CA LEU A 51 -10.16 -8.03 -5.75
C LEU A 51 -11.11 -9.19 -6.11
N LYS A 52 -11.17 -10.24 -5.27
CA LYS A 52 -12.11 -11.35 -5.42
C LYS A 52 -13.57 -10.93 -5.51
N ASP A 53 -13.94 -9.84 -4.84
CA ASP A 53 -15.32 -9.36 -4.82
C ASP A 53 -15.75 -8.77 -6.19
N TYR A 54 -14.80 -8.54 -7.08
CA TYR A 54 -14.99 -7.99 -8.43
C TYR A 54 -14.77 -9.04 -9.53
N LEU A 55 -14.85 -10.34 -9.19
CA LEU A 55 -14.82 -11.40 -10.18
C LEU A 55 -15.92 -11.21 -11.21
N TRP A 56 -15.57 -11.40 -12.49
CA TRP A 56 -16.45 -11.23 -13.63
C TRP A 56 -16.94 -9.80 -13.87
N HIS A 57 -16.21 -8.81 -13.37
CA HIS A 57 -16.45 -7.40 -13.64
C HIS A 57 -15.28 -6.73 -14.38
N LEU A 58 -15.59 -5.63 -15.04
CA LEU A 58 -14.65 -4.69 -15.62
C LEU A 58 -14.10 -3.73 -14.57
N LEU A 59 -12.80 -3.49 -14.67
CA LEU A 59 -12.08 -2.52 -13.85
C LEU A 59 -11.30 -1.57 -14.74
N ILE A 60 -11.40 -0.28 -14.43
CA ILE A 60 -10.57 0.77 -15.01
C ILE A 60 -9.43 1.05 -14.03
N ILE A 61 -8.26 0.50 -14.28
CA ILE A 61 -7.09 0.66 -13.42
C ILE A 61 -6.44 2.01 -13.71
N LYS A 62 -6.22 2.80 -12.66
CA LYS A 62 -5.56 4.12 -12.72
C LYS A 62 -4.16 4.07 -12.12
N LYS A 63 -3.97 3.36 -11.02
CA LYS A 63 -2.68 3.26 -10.32
C LYS A 63 -2.52 1.87 -9.72
N VAL A 64 -1.28 1.40 -9.71
CA VAL A 64 -0.90 0.11 -9.15
C VAL A 64 0.33 0.30 -8.29
N GLU A 65 0.33 -0.27 -7.10
CA GLU A 65 1.50 -0.37 -6.22
C GLU A 65 1.68 -1.84 -5.83
N ILE A 66 2.89 -2.36 -5.97
CA ILE A 66 3.21 -3.72 -5.52
C ILE A 66 4.14 -3.58 -4.32
N ARG A 67 3.79 -4.24 -3.22
CA ARG A 67 4.61 -4.25 -2.01
C ARG A 67 4.89 -5.67 -1.57
N ASP A 68 6.11 -5.91 -1.12
CA ASP A 68 6.47 -7.15 -0.46
C ASP A 68 5.97 -7.12 0.98
N ALA A 69 5.41 -8.22 1.45
CA ALA A 69 4.90 -8.39 2.80
C ALA A 69 5.19 -9.80 3.31
N ILE A 70 5.19 -9.97 4.63
CA ILE A 70 5.32 -11.30 5.26
C ILE A 70 3.98 -11.64 5.91
N LEU A 71 3.40 -12.77 5.50
CA LEU A 71 2.16 -13.27 6.09
C LEU A 71 2.41 -13.70 7.54
N ARG A 72 1.73 -13.07 8.50
CA ARG A 72 1.87 -13.38 9.93
C ARG A 72 1.55 -14.84 10.28
N LYS A 73 0.70 -15.52 9.50
CA LYS A 73 0.22 -16.88 9.80
C LYS A 73 1.25 -17.98 9.52
N ASN A 74 2.08 -17.82 8.49
CA ASN A 74 2.98 -18.85 8.00
C ASN A 74 4.39 -18.33 7.69
N ASN A 75 4.69 -17.08 8.08
CA ASN A 75 5.96 -16.39 7.85
C ASN A 75 6.44 -16.45 6.39
N THR A 76 5.50 -16.56 5.45
CA THR A 76 5.82 -16.69 4.03
C THR A 76 5.86 -15.30 3.39
N PRO A 77 6.92 -14.96 2.63
CA PRO A 77 6.97 -13.73 1.86
C PRO A 77 5.93 -13.79 0.74
N VAL A 78 5.17 -12.71 0.60
CA VAL A 78 4.13 -12.56 -0.43
C VAL A 78 4.20 -11.18 -1.04
N GLN A 79 3.74 -11.08 -2.29
CA GLN A 79 3.58 -9.81 -2.99
C GLN A 79 2.10 -9.40 -2.94
N ILE A 80 1.86 -8.21 -2.40
CA ILE A 80 0.53 -7.62 -2.35
C ILE A 80 0.44 -6.58 -3.46
N SER A 81 -0.49 -6.81 -4.38
CA SER A 81 -0.84 -5.87 -5.43
C SER A 81 -1.97 -4.97 -4.93
N TYR A 82 -1.69 -3.69 -4.77
CA TYR A 82 -2.65 -2.64 -4.49
C TYR A 82 -3.07 -1.99 -5.81
N ILE A 83 -4.37 -1.93 -6.05
CA ILE A 83 -4.95 -1.44 -7.31
C ILE A 83 -5.93 -0.33 -6.98
N ASP A 84 -5.70 0.85 -7.53
CA ASP A 84 -6.62 1.98 -7.41
C ASP A 84 -7.21 2.24 -8.79
N GLY A 85 -8.54 2.38 -8.85
CA GLY A 85 -9.23 2.48 -10.12
C GLY A 85 -10.71 2.79 -9.96
N TYR A 86 -11.47 2.41 -10.99
CA TYR A 86 -12.92 2.54 -11.00
C TYR A 86 -13.57 1.23 -11.42
N TYR A 87 -14.78 0.99 -10.91
CA TYR A 87 -15.70 -0.01 -11.44
C TYR A 87 -16.93 0.68 -12.03
N ILE A 88 -17.61 0.00 -12.95
CA ILE A 88 -18.85 0.48 -13.57
C ILE A 88 -20.00 -0.11 -12.75
N ASP A 89 -20.88 0.74 -12.23
CA ASP A 89 -21.96 0.29 -11.34
C ASP A 89 -23.26 -0.13 -12.06
N ASP A 90 -23.34 0.15 -13.37
CA ASP A 90 -24.45 -0.24 -14.23
C ASP A 90 -24.09 -1.50 -15.06
N PRO A 91 -24.71 -2.66 -14.77
CA PRO A 91 -24.47 -3.90 -15.50
C PRO A 91 -24.81 -3.83 -16.99
N GLN A 92 -25.82 -3.04 -17.37
CA GLN A 92 -26.21 -2.92 -18.78
C GLN A 92 -25.17 -2.15 -19.58
N LEU A 93 -24.57 -1.13 -18.96
CA LEU A 93 -23.49 -0.36 -19.54
C LEU A 93 -22.21 -1.18 -19.65
N GLU A 94 -21.90 -1.97 -18.64
CA GLU A 94 -20.77 -2.92 -18.65
C GLU A 94 -20.88 -3.91 -19.81
N GLU A 95 -22.04 -4.53 -20.00
CA GLU A 95 -22.26 -5.49 -21.09
C GLU A 95 -22.11 -4.83 -22.48
N LYS A 96 -22.70 -3.64 -22.66
CA LYS A 96 -22.54 -2.85 -23.90
C LYS A 96 -21.07 -2.52 -24.18
N LEU A 97 -20.32 -2.14 -23.14
CA LEU A 97 -18.91 -1.82 -23.25
C LEU A 97 -18.09 -3.03 -23.69
N VAL A 98 -18.36 -4.22 -23.13
CA VAL A 98 -17.68 -5.45 -23.55
C VAL A 98 -17.97 -5.79 -25.01
N LYS A 99 -19.22 -5.68 -25.46
CA LYS A 99 -19.61 -5.94 -26.85
C LYS A 99 -18.88 -5.00 -27.82
N GLU A 100 -18.93 -3.70 -27.56
CA GLU A 100 -18.27 -2.71 -28.40
C GLU A 100 -16.75 -2.91 -28.48
N ILE A 101 -16.09 -3.26 -27.37
CA ILE A 101 -14.65 -3.56 -27.37
C ILE A 101 -14.34 -4.81 -28.19
N THR A 102 -15.21 -5.82 -28.13
CA THR A 102 -15.04 -7.09 -28.84
C THR A 102 -15.20 -6.91 -30.34
N ASP A 103 -16.20 -6.12 -30.76
CA ASP A 103 -16.55 -5.94 -32.17
C ASP A 103 -15.67 -4.88 -32.86
N ASN A 104 -15.49 -3.72 -32.24
CA ASN A 104 -14.93 -2.53 -32.89
C ASN A 104 -13.51 -2.17 -32.43
N ARG A 105 -12.98 -2.85 -31.40
CA ARG A 105 -11.68 -2.57 -30.76
C ARG A 105 -11.48 -1.12 -30.30
N THR A 106 -12.54 -0.31 -30.30
CA THR A 106 -12.57 1.11 -29.98
C THR A 106 -13.85 1.39 -29.20
N ILE A 107 -13.82 2.45 -28.38
CA ILE A 107 -14.95 2.82 -27.53
C ILE A 107 -15.53 4.13 -28.06
N PRO A 108 -16.81 4.18 -28.47
CA PRO A 108 -17.46 5.42 -28.91
C PRO A 108 -17.42 6.49 -27.82
N ILE A 109 -17.25 7.76 -28.22
CA ILE A 109 -17.11 8.89 -27.28
C ILE A 109 -18.33 9.02 -26.36
N ASP A 110 -19.54 8.75 -26.86
CA ASP A 110 -20.76 8.85 -26.06
C ASP A 110 -20.81 7.78 -24.97
N LEU A 111 -20.34 6.57 -25.26
CA LEU A 111 -20.20 5.50 -24.29
C LEU A 111 -19.16 5.86 -23.20
N VAL A 112 -18.06 6.53 -23.57
CA VAL A 112 -17.08 7.04 -22.60
C VAL A 112 -17.72 8.06 -21.65
N LYS A 113 -18.62 8.93 -22.13
CA LYS A 113 -19.33 9.89 -21.26
C LYS A 113 -20.26 9.17 -20.29
N GLU A 114 -20.96 8.13 -20.74
CA GLU A 114 -21.84 7.32 -19.89
C GLU A 114 -21.03 6.58 -18.82
N VAL A 115 -19.93 5.94 -19.20
CA VAL A 115 -19.01 5.27 -18.25
C VAL A 115 -18.50 6.27 -17.20
N ASN A 116 -18.19 7.51 -17.59
CA ASN A 116 -17.75 8.52 -16.62
C ASN A 116 -18.82 8.94 -15.61
N LYS A 117 -20.12 8.77 -15.91
CA LYS A 117 -21.22 9.03 -14.96
C LYS A 117 -21.45 7.88 -13.98
N HIS A 118 -21.21 6.65 -14.44
CA HIS A 118 -21.46 5.41 -13.72
C HIS A 118 -20.20 4.78 -13.10
N LYS A 119 -19.05 5.45 -13.23
CA LYS A 119 -17.82 4.98 -12.59
C LYS A 119 -17.83 5.32 -11.11
N LYS A 120 -17.48 4.36 -10.28
CA LYS A 120 -17.26 4.53 -8.84
C LYS A 120 -15.82 4.17 -8.49
N GLU A 121 -15.21 4.96 -7.62
CA GLU A 121 -13.85 4.72 -7.17
C GLU A 121 -13.75 3.44 -6.34
N VAL A 122 -12.68 2.67 -6.60
CA VAL A 122 -12.36 1.45 -5.86
C VAL A 122 -10.89 1.43 -5.49
N TYR A 123 -10.64 0.90 -4.31
CA TYR A 123 -9.30 0.65 -3.79
C TYR A 123 -9.22 -0.82 -3.44
N LEU A 124 -8.49 -1.57 -4.24
CA LEU A 124 -8.45 -3.03 -4.17
C LEU A 124 -7.09 -3.50 -3.71
N TYR A 125 -7.06 -4.71 -3.17
CA TYR A 125 -5.83 -5.47 -2.96
C TYR A 125 -5.99 -6.91 -3.45
N SER A 126 -4.88 -7.51 -3.87
CA SER A 126 -4.81 -8.92 -4.23
C SER A 126 -3.45 -9.52 -3.86
N THR A 127 -3.48 -10.75 -3.36
CA THR A 127 -2.29 -11.57 -3.10
C THR A 127 -2.13 -12.69 -4.14
N SER A 128 -2.93 -12.67 -5.22
CA SER A 128 -2.86 -13.68 -6.29
C SER A 128 -1.64 -13.45 -7.17
N GLN A 129 -0.85 -14.51 -7.37
CA GLN A 129 0.30 -14.45 -8.28
C GLN A 129 -0.13 -14.21 -9.74
N GLY A 130 -1.31 -14.68 -10.14
CA GLY A 130 -1.87 -14.41 -11.47
C GLY A 130 -2.14 -12.93 -11.70
N VAL A 131 -2.68 -12.24 -10.69
CA VAL A 131 -2.90 -10.79 -10.74
C VAL A 131 -1.58 -10.05 -10.84
N TYR A 132 -0.60 -10.38 -10.00
CA TYR A 132 0.75 -9.80 -10.08
C TYR A 132 1.34 -9.95 -11.48
N ASN A 133 1.30 -11.16 -12.05
CA ASN A 133 1.82 -11.43 -13.39
C ASN A 133 1.08 -10.64 -14.48
N SER A 134 -0.25 -10.57 -14.42
CA SER A 134 -1.05 -9.77 -15.36
C SER A 134 -0.73 -8.28 -15.25
N LEU A 135 -0.55 -7.77 -14.03
CA LEU A 135 -0.22 -6.37 -13.79
C LEU A 135 1.12 -6.01 -14.43
N ILE A 136 2.17 -6.78 -14.17
CA ILE A 136 3.51 -6.50 -14.71
C ILE A 136 3.55 -6.61 -16.23
N ARG A 137 2.92 -7.65 -16.80
CA ARG A 137 3.02 -7.92 -18.24
C ARG A 137 2.14 -7.00 -19.08
N ASN A 138 0.91 -6.76 -18.62
CA ASN A 138 -0.13 -6.19 -19.48
C ASN A 138 -0.62 -4.80 -19.03
N VAL A 139 -0.64 -4.52 -17.73
CA VAL A 139 -1.28 -3.31 -17.18
C VAL A 139 -0.26 -2.19 -16.95
N ILE A 140 0.79 -2.43 -16.17
CA ILE A 140 1.80 -1.44 -15.80
C ILE A 140 2.46 -0.77 -17.03
N PRO A 141 2.82 -1.50 -18.10
CA PRO A 141 3.37 -0.86 -19.30
C PRO A 141 2.38 0.11 -19.96
N LYS A 142 1.09 -0.24 -19.97
CA LYS A 142 0.01 0.56 -20.59
C LYS A 142 -0.42 1.73 -19.70
N LEU A 143 -0.25 1.64 -18.39
CA LEU A 143 -0.56 2.72 -17.45
C LEU A 143 0.25 4.00 -17.71
N LYS A 144 1.41 3.89 -18.34
CA LYS A 144 2.22 5.04 -18.78
C LYS A 144 1.48 5.93 -19.79
N SER A 145 0.56 5.35 -20.56
CA SER A 145 -0.22 6.05 -21.58
C SER A 145 -1.59 6.51 -21.10
N GLY A 146 -2.04 6.05 -19.93
CA GLY A 146 -3.35 6.37 -19.37
C GLY A 146 -3.97 5.20 -18.61
N ALA A 147 -5.21 5.38 -18.15
CA ALA A 147 -5.93 4.32 -17.44
C ALA A 147 -6.18 3.09 -18.33
N VAL A 148 -6.14 1.90 -17.74
CA VAL A 148 -6.23 0.62 -18.46
C VAL A 148 -7.50 -0.10 -18.06
N LEU A 149 -8.33 -0.44 -19.04
CA LEU A 149 -9.52 -1.25 -18.84
C LEU A 149 -9.15 -2.75 -18.90
N VAL A 150 -9.55 -3.51 -17.89
CA VAL A 150 -9.32 -4.95 -17.76
C VAL A 150 -10.58 -5.64 -17.24
N CYS A 151 -10.69 -6.95 -17.42
CA CYS A 151 -11.65 -7.78 -16.70
C CYS A 151 -10.94 -8.64 -15.63
N VAL A 152 -11.65 -8.95 -14.55
CA VAL A 152 -11.19 -9.90 -13.53
C VAL A 152 -11.79 -11.26 -13.84
N ALA A 153 -10.95 -12.24 -14.13
CA ALA A 153 -11.38 -13.58 -14.52
C ALA A 153 -10.57 -14.66 -13.81
N TYR A 154 -11.06 -15.90 -13.89
CA TYR A 154 -10.30 -17.07 -13.52
C TYR A 154 -9.53 -17.61 -14.72
N GLN A 155 -8.27 -17.96 -14.47
CA GLN A 155 -7.48 -18.75 -15.40
C GLN A 155 -7.30 -20.15 -14.82
N GLN A 156 -7.58 -21.17 -15.63
CA GLN A 156 -7.22 -22.54 -15.30
C GLN A 156 -5.70 -22.61 -15.19
N SER A 157 -5.23 -23.11 -14.05
CA SER A 157 -3.82 -23.38 -13.81
C SER A 157 -3.61 -24.88 -13.64
N ASP A 158 -2.39 -25.34 -13.87
CA ASP A 158 -1.99 -26.72 -13.55
C ASP A 158 -2.00 -27.03 -12.04
N TYR A 159 -2.23 -26.00 -11.21
CA TYR A 159 -2.46 -26.13 -9.77
C TYR A 159 -3.94 -26.42 -9.46
N PRO A 160 -4.26 -27.15 -8.36
CA PRO A 160 -5.61 -27.61 -8.02
C PRO A 160 -6.65 -26.50 -7.79
N GLN A 161 -6.26 -25.23 -7.72
CA GLN A 161 -7.18 -24.11 -7.56
C GLN A 161 -7.01 -23.12 -8.71
N PRO A 162 -8.11 -22.64 -9.33
CA PRO A 162 -8.05 -21.64 -10.38
C PRO A 162 -7.46 -20.34 -9.84
N THR A 163 -6.62 -19.70 -10.65
CA THR A 163 -5.93 -18.47 -10.26
C THR A 163 -6.67 -17.26 -10.80
N ILE A 164 -6.82 -16.23 -9.98
CA ILE A 164 -7.42 -14.96 -10.41
C ILE A 164 -6.38 -14.20 -11.23
N VAL A 165 -6.81 -13.69 -12.38
CA VAL A 165 -5.98 -12.94 -13.32
C VAL A 165 -6.71 -11.70 -13.81
N LEU A 166 -5.94 -10.74 -14.31
CA LEU A 166 -6.47 -9.60 -15.05
C LEU A 166 -6.25 -9.84 -16.54
N GLU A 167 -7.34 -9.74 -17.30
CA GLU A 167 -7.39 -10.10 -18.71
C GLU A 167 -8.00 -8.98 -19.57
N HIS A 168 -7.94 -9.16 -20.89
CA HIS A 168 -8.56 -8.21 -21.82
C HIS A 168 -10.09 -8.22 -21.65
N PRO A 169 -10.78 -7.06 -21.68
CA PRO A 169 -12.24 -6.96 -21.45
C PRO A 169 -13.09 -7.92 -22.29
N SER A 170 -12.66 -8.23 -23.52
CA SER A 170 -13.38 -9.15 -24.42
C SER A 170 -13.49 -10.59 -23.89
N LYS A 171 -12.67 -10.99 -22.91
CA LYS A 171 -12.72 -12.33 -22.30
C LYS A 171 -13.74 -12.44 -21.16
N LEU A 172 -14.52 -11.39 -20.88
CA LEU A 172 -15.41 -11.40 -19.71
C LEU A 172 -16.55 -12.42 -19.83
N TYR A 173 -17.08 -12.62 -21.04
CA TYR A 173 -18.22 -13.51 -21.30
C TYR A 173 -17.89 -14.65 -22.27
N THR A 174 -16.60 -14.94 -22.49
CA THR A 174 -16.10 -15.96 -23.44
C THR A 174 -15.31 -17.02 -22.69
#